data_AF-G2P2T1-F1
#
_entry.id   AF-G2P2T1-F1
#
_cell.length_a   1.000
_cell.length_b   1.000
_cell.length_c   1.000
_cell.angle_alpha   90.00
_cell.angle_beta   90.00
_cell.angle_gamma   90.00
#
_symmetry.space_group_name_H-M   'P 1'
#
loop_
_entity.id
_entity.type
_entity.pdbx_description
1 polymer ?
#
loop_
_entity_poly.entity_id
_entity_poly.type
_entity_poly.pdbx_seq_one_letter_code
_entity_poly.pdbx_strand_id
1 'polypeptide(L)'
;MRFVPLDHRRVQTAVIGDRYSSDPVILPMDHHELDHWRKLHPDYTYWCGIQLGGCGGELSDRRYTDKVCHFAHHPNAVCHRTANGESSADHLFVKRGVERLLERQGVPGEVSVRDLGAGPGGAVDVLAPGIRLRVRFQLGALDFPAWRRAADEFDEDAVGVDWIFAQDGAVTRELLDRQGFLLRVRLVTHGGERRVHIGVQAHGHPLHWEPLEECTLSPTGLLTPHLESVRPSRPHPEPAGFPVQGALLFAPVPGGEATASAPVVVGGDRRLLAAYVKPVGSAVTPAFLSVPADTEVPLAGRVYRVPDGARVLVADGGTGWVVAAERYIRLNADEAQRTGLWSLSPVPAVACERSSVGGTGQAGATAESSTDASRPTSTAGTAADDEGLPGGANHRPGNSKRARDLISQLRPLEGALGEAAGRQVTRAINGAELWLAAAANERGGAANEGGRHVRQLELALRTARRDLQLEDEALPSIRPLSP
;
A
#
# COMPACT_ATOMS: atom_id res chain seq x y z
N MET A 1 -35.99 -4.94 29.86
CA MET A 1 -35.59 -5.23 28.47
C MET A 1 -34.57 -6.36 28.48
N ARG A 2 -34.69 -7.36 27.61
CA ARG A 2 -33.59 -8.32 27.37
C ARG A 2 -32.67 -7.72 26.32
N PHE A 3 -31.39 -7.57 26.64
CA PHE A 3 -30.37 -7.19 25.65
C PHE A 3 -30.19 -8.38 24.72
N VAL A 4 -30.76 -8.32 23.52
CA VAL A 4 -30.49 -9.31 22.46
C VAL A 4 -29.21 -8.84 21.76
N PRO A 5 -28.11 -9.62 21.77
CA PRO A 5 -26.92 -9.27 21.03
C PRO A 5 -27.25 -9.20 19.54
N LEU A 6 -27.08 -8.01 18.95
CA LEU A 6 -27.36 -7.79 17.54
C LEU A 6 -26.28 -8.47 16.67
N ASP A 7 -26.70 -9.16 15.61
CA ASP A 7 -25.78 -9.83 14.68
C ASP A 7 -25.14 -8.85 13.70
N HIS A 8 -24.04 -8.22 14.12
CA HIS A 8 -23.26 -7.27 13.32
C HIS A 8 -22.43 -7.91 12.18
N ARG A 9 -22.56 -9.23 11.90
CA ARG A 9 -21.77 -9.93 10.86
C ARG A 9 -22.23 -9.65 9.42
N ARG A 10 -23.19 -8.74 9.23
CA ARG A 10 -23.82 -8.42 7.94
C ARG A 10 -23.16 -7.20 7.29
N VAL A 11 -23.31 -7.05 5.97
CA VAL A 11 -22.71 -5.95 5.19
C VAL A 11 -23.28 -4.59 5.65
N GLN A 12 -22.45 -3.80 6.33
CA GLN A 12 -22.83 -2.47 6.82
C GLN A 12 -22.48 -1.34 5.86
N THR A 13 -21.57 -1.59 4.90
CA THR A 13 -20.97 -0.56 4.05
C THR A 13 -21.17 -0.79 2.56
N ALA A 14 -21.47 0.29 1.84
CA ALA A 14 -21.57 0.36 0.38
C ALA A 14 -20.86 1.62 -0.14
N VAL A 15 -20.85 1.80 -1.45
CA VAL A 15 -20.58 3.10 -2.09
C VAL A 15 -21.84 3.61 -2.79
N ILE A 16 -21.98 4.94 -2.90
CA ILE A 16 -23.14 5.61 -3.49
C ILE A 16 -22.92 5.83 -5.00
N GLY A 17 -23.97 5.66 -5.81
CA GLY A 17 -24.01 6.07 -7.22
C GLY A 17 -23.65 4.95 -8.20
N ASP A 18 -22.43 4.44 -8.14
CA ASP A 18 -21.95 3.35 -9.01
C ASP A 18 -20.85 2.48 -8.38
N ARG A 19 -20.52 1.36 -9.03
CA ARG A 19 -19.55 0.35 -8.53
C ARG A 19 -18.08 0.80 -8.43
N TYR A 20 -17.69 1.87 -9.10
CA TYR A 20 -16.35 2.48 -9.09
C TYR A 20 -16.26 3.70 -8.16
N SER A 21 -17.41 4.21 -7.71
CA SER A 21 -17.52 5.33 -6.78
C SER A 21 -16.59 5.17 -5.57
N SER A 22 -16.06 6.31 -5.11
CA SER A 22 -15.25 6.40 -3.90
C SER A 22 -15.98 7.14 -2.77
N ASP A 23 -17.30 7.33 -2.88
CA ASP A 23 -18.14 7.93 -1.84
C ASP A 23 -18.79 6.83 -0.96
N PRO A 24 -18.27 6.57 0.26
CA PRO A 24 -18.74 5.49 1.10
C PRO A 24 -19.97 5.87 1.93
N VAL A 25 -20.78 4.87 2.23
CA VAL A 25 -21.93 4.96 3.13
C VAL A 25 -21.95 3.80 4.10
N ILE A 26 -22.35 4.08 5.35
CA ILE A 26 -22.78 3.07 6.31
C ILE A 26 -24.30 3.14 6.37
N LEU A 27 -24.95 1.98 6.31
CA LEU A 27 -26.40 1.95 6.52
C LEU A 27 -26.70 2.14 8.01
N PRO A 28 -27.63 3.04 8.40
CA PRO A 28 -28.11 3.11 9.77
C PRO A 28 -28.65 1.73 10.21
N MET A 29 -28.21 1.25 11.36
CA MET A 29 -28.57 -0.08 11.85
C MET A 29 -29.98 -0.13 12.41
N ASP A 30 -30.47 0.98 12.97
CA ASP A 30 -31.85 1.11 13.42
C ASP A 30 -32.80 1.44 12.26
N HIS A 31 -34.00 0.89 12.35
CA HIS A 31 -35.04 1.03 11.35
C HIS A 31 -35.68 2.42 11.25
N HIS A 32 -35.79 3.17 12.35
CA HIS A 32 -36.27 4.56 12.30
C HIS A 32 -35.21 5.48 11.71
N GLU A 33 -33.94 5.27 12.04
CA GLU A 33 -32.82 5.99 11.41
C GLU A 33 -32.73 5.68 9.91
N LEU A 34 -32.95 4.43 9.49
CA LEU A 34 -33.02 4.05 8.09
C LEU A 34 -34.23 4.68 7.37
N ASP A 35 -35.41 4.68 8.00
CA ASP A 35 -36.60 5.33 7.44
C ASP A 35 -36.44 6.86 7.33
N HIS A 36 -35.58 7.47 8.16
CA HIS A 36 -35.19 8.88 8.04
C HIS A 36 -34.15 9.08 6.93
N TRP A 37 -33.11 8.24 6.88
CA TRP A 37 -32.07 8.25 5.85
C TRP A 37 -32.65 8.17 4.43
N ARG A 38 -33.59 7.24 4.20
CA ARG A 38 -34.32 7.10 2.92
C ARG A 38 -35.08 8.35 2.49
N LYS A 39 -35.54 9.19 3.44
CA LYS A 39 -36.25 10.44 3.13
C LYS A 39 -35.28 11.58 2.80
N LEU A 40 -34.09 11.58 3.41
CA LEU A 40 -33.02 12.54 3.10
C LEU A 40 -32.32 12.21 1.78
N HIS A 41 -32.28 10.92 1.42
CA HIS A 41 -31.51 10.40 0.29
C HIS A 41 -32.37 9.50 -0.62
N PRO A 42 -33.44 10.04 -1.25
CA PRO A 42 -34.37 9.24 -2.05
C PRO A 42 -33.74 8.66 -3.33
N ASP A 43 -32.73 9.33 -3.89
CA ASP A 43 -32.11 8.98 -5.18
C ASP A 43 -30.79 8.20 -5.04
N TYR A 44 -30.41 7.79 -3.82
CA TYR A 44 -29.16 7.04 -3.59
C TYR A 44 -29.29 5.57 -4.02
N THR A 45 -28.50 5.19 -5.03
CA THR A 45 -28.21 3.78 -5.35
C THR A 45 -26.99 3.31 -4.56
N TYR A 46 -27.02 2.05 -4.12
CA TYR A 46 -25.99 1.47 -3.26
C TYR A 46 -25.27 0.33 -3.98
N TRP A 47 -23.94 0.31 -3.91
CA TRP A 47 -23.13 -0.65 -4.64
C TRP A 47 -22.11 -1.36 -3.74
N CYS A 48 -21.89 -2.65 -4.01
CA CYS A 48 -20.82 -3.43 -3.42
C CYS A 48 -19.50 -3.05 -4.11
N GLY A 49 -19.05 -1.82 -3.86
CA GLY A 49 -18.00 -1.14 -4.63
C GLY A 49 -16.70 -1.92 -4.76
N ILE A 50 -16.05 -1.80 -5.91
CA ILE A 50 -14.79 -2.50 -6.20
C ILE A 50 -13.68 -2.03 -5.25
N GLN A 51 -13.67 -0.74 -4.88
CA GLN A 51 -12.75 -0.20 -3.87
C GLN A 51 -13.02 -0.70 -2.44
N LEU A 52 -14.15 -1.37 -2.18
CA LEU A 52 -14.44 -2.09 -0.93
C LEU A 52 -14.07 -3.58 -1.00
N GLY A 53 -13.47 -4.04 -2.10
CA GLY A 53 -13.24 -5.46 -2.37
C GLY A 53 -14.54 -6.21 -2.65
N GLY A 54 -15.58 -5.48 -3.05
CA GLY A 54 -16.87 -6.00 -3.44
C GLY A 54 -16.89 -6.53 -4.89
N CYS A 55 -17.99 -7.17 -5.26
CA CYS A 55 -18.19 -7.72 -6.60
C CYS A 55 -18.65 -6.69 -7.65
N GLY A 56 -18.85 -5.43 -7.25
CA GLY A 56 -19.39 -4.37 -8.09
C GLY A 56 -20.88 -4.49 -8.42
N GLY A 57 -21.60 -5.41 -7.77
CA GLY A 57 -23.05 -5.55 -7.90
C GLY A 57 -23.82 -4.52 -7.06
N GLU A 58 -25.02 -4.17 -7.50
CA GLU A 58 -25.96 -3.31 -6.77
C GLU A 58 -26.44 -3.99 -5.47
N LEU A 59 -26.77 -3.17 -4.47
CA LEU A 59 -27.17 -3.58 -3.13
C LEU A 59 -28.55 -3.01 -2.78
N SER A 60 -29.41 -3.87 -2.28
CA SER A 60 -30.65 -3.47 -1.61
C SER A 60 -30.39 -3.16 -0.14
N ASP A 61 -31.00 -2.12 0.41
CA ASP A 61 -30.98 -1.82 1.83
C ASP A 61 -32.13 -2.55 2.57
N ARG A 62 -31.78 -3.41 3.53
CA ARG A 62 -32.75 -4.28 4.19
C ARG A 62 -33.12 -3.73 5.56
N ARG A 63 -34.29 -3.10 5.60
CA ARG A 63 -34.97 -2.66 6.82
C ARG A 63 -35.49 -3.86 7.62
N TYR A 64 -35.16 -3.91 8.91
CA TYR A 64 -35.63 -4.92 9.86
C TYR A 64 -35.95 -4.29 11.22
N THR A 65 -36.98 -4.81 11.91
CA THR A 65 -37.38 -4.34 13.26
C THR A 65 -36.95 -5.29 14.38
N ASP A 66 -36.51 -6.50 14.02
CA ASP A 66 -36.14 -7.62 14.89
C ASP A 66 -34.62 -7.87 14.95
N LYS A 67 -33.85 -7.23 14.06
CA LYS A 67 -32.40 -7.33 13.90
C LYS A 67 -31.89 -6.07 13.18
N VAL A 68 -30.57 -5.89 13.14
CA VAL A 68 -29.94 -4.76 12.45
C VAL A 68 -30.30 -4.70 10.97
N CYS A 69 -30.61 -3.48 10.53
CA CYS A 69 -30.64 -3.16 9.12
C CYS A 69 -29.24 -3.35 8.50
N HIS A 70 -29.18 -3.69 7.22
CA HIS A 70 -27.91 -3.95 6.52
C HIS A 70 -28.12 -3.91 5.00
N PHE A 71 -27.03 -3.73 4.25
CA PHE A 71 -27.05 -3.96 2.81
C PHE A 71 -27.11 -5.47 2.50
N ALA A 72 -27.82 -5.82 1.43
CA ALA A 72 -27.88 -7.17 0.91
C ALA A 72 -27.86 -7.14 -0.62
N HIS A 73 -27.03 -8.01 -1.21
CA HIS A 73 -27.04 -8.26 -2.65
C HIS A 73 -28.41 -8.79 -3.11
N HIS A 74 -28.68 -8.62 -4.40
CA HIS A 74 -29.80 -9.30 -5.06
C HIS A 74 -29.61 -10.84 -5.05
N PRO A 75 -30.70 -11.62 -5.19
CA PRO A 75 -30.61 -13.07 -5.29
C PRO A 75 -29.62 -13.52 -6.37
N ASN A 76 -28.95 -14.66 -6.13
CA ASN A 76 -27.95 -15.26 -7.03
C ASN A 76 -26.64 -14.48 -7.23
N ALA A 77 -26.45 -13.32 -6.58
CA ALA A 77 -25.16 -12.62 -6.60
C ALA A 77 -24.08 -13.42 -5.84
N VAL A 78 -22.96 -13.69 -6.51
CA VAL A 78 -21.76 -14.27 -5.88
C VAL A 78 -20.83 -13.13 -5.48
N CYS A 79 -20.45 -13.08 -4.19
CA CYS A 79 -19.54 -12.08 -3.66
C CYS A 79 -18.52 -12.74 -2.73
N HIS A 80 -17.23 -12.50 -2.98
CA HIS A 80 -16.13 -13.02 -2.16
C HIS A 80 -15.62 -12.02 -1.11
N ARG A 81 -16.35 -10.91 -0.91
CA ARG A 81 -16.01 -9.88 0.08
C ARG A 81 -16.11 -10.45 1.50
N THR A 82 -14.97 -10.48 2.19
CA THR A 82 -14.84 -10.98 3.56
C THR A 82 -15.04 -9.89 4.61
N ALA A 83 -14.58 -8.66 4.32
CA ALA A 83 -14.69 -7.51 5.21
C ALA A 83 -16.06 -6.83 5.04
N ASN A 84 -16.99 -7.12 5.95
CA ASN A 84 -18.41 -6.71 5.86
C ASN A 84 -18.87 -5.74 6.97
N GLY A 85 -18.11 -5.58 8.06
CA GLY A 85 -18.42 -4.61 9.12
C GLY A 85 -18.12 -3.16 8.73
N GLU A 86 -18.47 -2.20 9.59
CA GLU A 86 -18.28 -0.76 9.35
C GLU A 86 -16.86 -0.37 8.92
N SER A 87 -15.84 -0.97 9.55
CA SER A 87 -14.43 -0.66 9.29
C SER A 87 -13.92 -1.06 7.91
N SER A 88 -14.67 -1.87 7.17
CA SER A 88 -14.31 -2.31 5.81
C SER A 88 -14.33 -1.20 4.75
N ALA A 89 -14.77 0.00 5.11
CA ALA A 89 -14.75 1.19 4.27
C ALA A 89 -13.88 2.32 4.87
N ASP A 90 -13.11 2.07 5.94
CA ASP A 90 -12.37 3.12 6.67
C ASP A 90 -11.45 3.93 5.76
N HIS A 91 -10.81 3.30 4.79
CA HIS A 91 -9.97 3.97 3.79
C HIS A 91 -10.75 4.93 2.88
N LEU A 92 -11.99 4.60 2.51
CA LEU A 92 -12.81 5.51 1.71
C LEU A 92 -13.31 6.69 2.56
N PHE A 93 -13.66 6.45 3.83
CA PHE A 93 -14.05 7.52 4.74
C PHE A 93 -12.88 8.46 5.05
N VAL A 94 -11.67 7.93 5.22
CA VAL A 94 -10.43 8.70 5.32
C VAL A 94 -10.16 9.47 4.02
N LYS A 95 -10.21 8.81 2.85
CA LYS A 95 -10.04 9.46 1.54
C LYS A 95 -10.99 10.66 1.40
N ARG A 96 -12.30 10.45 1.54
CA ARG A 96 -13.32 11.50 1.42
C ARG A 96 -13.13 12.62 2.46
N GLY A 97 -12.73 12.27 3.69
CA GLY A 97 -12.44 13.25 4.74
C GLY A 97 -11.25 14.15 4.40
N VAL A 98 -10.19 13.59 3.84
CA VAL A 98 -8.99 14.32 3.41
C VAL A 98 -9.26 15.14 2.14
N GLU A 99 -10.00 14.62 1.16
CA GLU A 99 -10.39 15.39 -0.03
C GLU A 99 -11.17 16.64 0.38
N ARG A 100 -12.16 16.50 1.26
CA ARG A 100 -12.89 17.64 1.84
C ARG A 100 -11.99 18.58 2.65
N LEU A 101 -10.91 18.09 3.26
CA LEU A 101 -9.93 18.93 3.98
C LEU A 101 -9.10 19.78 3.03
N LEU A 102 -8.57 19.17 1.96
CA LEU A 102 -7.85 19.84 0.88
C LEU A 102 -8.72 20.91 0.22
N GLU A 103 -9.97 20.56 -0.14
CA GLU A 103 -10.96 21.48 -0.72
C GLU A 103 -11.24 22.67 0.19
N ARG A 104 -11.57 22.45 1.47
CA ARG A 104 -11.88 23.53 2.43
C ARG A 104 -10.69 24.47 2.66
N GLN A 105 -9.46 23.97 2.57
CA GLN A 105 -8.24 24.75 2.80
C GLN A 105 -7.68 25.35 1.50
N GLY A 106 -8.30 25.07 0.35
CA GLY A 106 -7.81 25.53 -0.96
C GLY A 106 -6.45 24.96 -1.34
N VAL A 107 -6.08 23.80 -0.79
CA VAL A 107 -4.77 23.15 -1.01
C VAL A 107 -4.91 22.11 -2.13
N PRO A 108 -4.28 22.29 -3.30
CA PRO A 108 -4.29 21.28 -4.35
C PRO A 108 -3.52 20.03 -3.90
N GLY A 109 -4.16 18.87 -3.99
CA GLY A 109 -3.54 17.58 -3.66
C GLY A 109 -4.28 16.39 -4.24
N GLU A 110 -3.62 15.24 -4.23
CA GLU A 110 -4.14 13.95 -4.65
C GLU A 110 -4.28 13.03 -3.43
N VAL A 111 -5.38 12.27 -3.36
CA VAL A 111 -5.63 11.30 -2.28
C VAL A 111 -5.86 9.91 -2.88
N SER A 112 -4.94 8.99 -2.63
CA SER A 112 -4.94 7.65 -3.22
C SER A 112 -5.04 6.54 -2.18
N VAL A 113 -5.79 5.49 -2.50
CA VAL A 113 -5.93 4.30 -1.64
C VAL A 113 -4.83 3.29 -1.99
N ARG A 114 -4.21 2.70 -0.96
CA ARG A 114 -3.20 1.64 -1.10
C ARG A 114 -3.76 0.30 -0.64
N ASP A 115 -3.67 -0.71 -1.49
CA ASP A 115 -3.76 -2.11 -1.07
C ASP A 115 -2.36 -2.56 -0.59
N LEU A 116 -2.29 -3.10 0.63
CA LEU A 116 -1.05 -3.59 1.25
C LEU A 116 -1.04 -5.13 1.39
N GLY A 117 -1.86 -5.83 0.59
CA GLY A 117 -1.98 -7.29 0.54
C GLY A 117 -3.00 -7.87 1.51
N ALA A 118 -3.48 -7.08 2.48
CA ALA A 118 -4.50 -7.49 3.44
C ALA A 118 -5.96 -7.32 2.95
N GLY A 119 -6.12 -6.85 1.72
CA GLY A 119 -7.37 -6.34 1.18
C GLY A 119 -7.30 -4.84 0.89
N PRO A 120 -8.36 -4.29 0.29
CA PRO A 120 -8.40 -2.89 -0.11
C PRO A 120 -8.25 -1.97 1.10
N GLY A 121 -7.50 -0.87 0.95
CA GLY A 121 -7.45 0.17 1.97
C GLY A 121 -6.50 -0.05 3.13
N GLY A 122 -5.40 -0.80 2.92
CA GLY A 122 -4.34 -0.93 3.93
C GLY A 122 -3.71 0.42 4.32
N ALA A 123 -3.68 1.40 3.42
CA ALA A 123 -3.36 2.78 3.73
C ALA A 123 -4.08 3.78 2.79
N VAL A 124 -4.05 5.07 3.16
CA VAL A 124 -4.42 6.20 2.30
C VAL A 124 -3.26 7.17 2.24
N ASP A 125 -2.80 7.48 1.03
CA ASP A 125 -1.67 8.36 0.76
C ASP A 125 -2.18 9.71 0.24
N VAL A 126 -1.65 10.79 0.80
CA VAL A 126 -1.94 12.18 0.44
C VAL A 126 -0.67 12.80 -0.12
N LEU A 127 -0.77 13.39 -1.31
CA LEU A 127 0.29 14.18 -1.92
C LEU A 127 -0.24 15.60 -2.12
N ALA A 128 0.38 16.59 -1.47
CA ALA A 128 0.04 18.00 -1.63
C ALA A 128 1.26 18.78 -2.17
N PRO A 129 1.50 18.80 -3.49
CA PRO A 129 2.73 19.33 -4.08
C PRO A 129 2.95 20.81 -3.77
N GLY A 130 1.87 21.61 -3.72
CA GLY A 130 1.93 23.05 -3.48
C GLY A 130 2.52 23.44 -2.11
N ILE A 131 2.44 22.54 -1.12
CA ILE A 131 3.03 22.70 0.21
C ILE A 131 4.17 21.70 0.49
N ARG A 132 4.59 20.93 -0.53
CA ARG A 132 5.63 19.88 -0.48
C ARG A 132 5.43 18.84 0.65
N LEU A 133 4.17 18.59 1.00
CA LEU A 133 3.77 17.68 2.07
C LEU A 133 3.38 16.31 1.50
N ARG A 134 3.77 15.25 2.20
CA ARG A 134 3.20 13.91 2.06
C ARG A 134 2.66 13.42 3.39
N VAL A 135 1.49 12.78 3.35
CA VAL A 135 0.83 12.25 4.54
C VAL A 135 0.34 10.84 4.26
N ARG A 136 0.62 9.88 5.15
CA ARG A 136 0.09 8.50 5.05
C ARG A 136 -0.74 8.14 6.26
N PHE A 137 -1.99 7.77 6.01
CA PHE A 137 -2.87 7.14 6.97
C PHE A 137 -2.70 5.62 6.89
N GLN A 138 -1.97 5.05 7.86
CA GLN A 138 -1.71 3.62 7.95
C GLN A 138 -2.83 2.93 8.73
N LEU A 139 -3.72 2.23 8.02
CA LEU A 139 -4.90 1.58 8.59
C LEU A 139 -4.66 0.10 8.90
N GLY A 140 -3.93 -0.60 8.03
CA GLY A 140 -3.47 -1.97 8.25
C GLY A 140 -2.32 -2.05 9.25
N ALA A 141 -2.16 -3.21 9.90
CA ALA A 141 -0.98 -3.50 10.71
C ALA A 141 0.29 -3.48 9.84
N LEU A 142 1.40 -3.03 10.42
CA LEU A 142 2.67 -2.89 9.72
C LEU A 142 3.82 -3.28 10.68
N ASP A 143 4.70 -4.19 10.26
CA ASP A 143 5.94 -4.46 10.97
C ASP A 143 7.05 -3.47 10.60
N PHE A 144 8.12 -3.45 11.41
CA PHE A 144 9.21 -2.52 11.20
C PHE A 144 9.89 -2.67 9.81
N PRO A 145 10.19 -3.88 9.29
CA PRO A 145 10.76 -4.02 7.94
C PRO A 145 9.84 -3.51 6.82
N ALA A 146 8.52 -3.76 6.91
CA ALA A 146 7.56 -3.23 5.95
C ALA A 146 7.38 -1.72 6.06
N TRP A 147 7.34 -1.19 7.29
CA TRP A 147 7.32 0.25 7.54
C TRP A 147 8.56 0.94 7.00
N ARG A 148 9.76 0.38 7.21
CA ARG A 148 11.01 0.96 6.71
C ARG A 148 10.98 1.12 5.19
N ARG A 149 10.72 0.03 4.44
CA ARG A 149 10.58 0.10 2.98
C ARG A 149 9.50 1.11 2.55
N ALA A 150 8.35 1.10 3.20
CA ALA A 150 7.25 2.00 2.89
C ALA A 150 7.54 3.47 3.26
N ALA A 151 8.44 3.75 4.20
CA ALA A 151 8.95 5.08 4.50
C ALA A 151 9.98 5.52 3.45
N ASP A 152 10.96 4.67 3.15
CA ASP A 152 11.99 4.95 2.15
C ASP A 152 11.36 5.21 0.76
N GLU A 153 10.35 4.41 0.36
CA GLU A 153 9.55 4.64 -0.87
C GLU A 153 8.71 5.94 -0.87
N PHE A 154 8.41 6.50 0.31
CA PHE A 154 7.46 7.60 0.48
C PHE A 154 8.13 8.95 0.80
N ASP A 155 9.40 8.94 1.20
CA ASP A 155 10.20 10.13 1.54
C ASP A 155 10.77 10.86 0.31
N GLU A 156 11.02 10.13 -0.79
CA GLU A 156 11.54 10.66 -2.07
C GLU A 156 10.84 11.96 -2.51
N ASP A 157 11.57 13.09 -2.55
CA ASP A 157 11.14 14.47 -2.91
C ASP A 157 10.33 15.30 -1.88
N ALA A 158 9.95 14.75 -0.71
CA ALA A 158 9.17 15.49 0.30
C ALA A 158 10.04 16.42 1.19
N VAL A 159 9.42 17.45 1.79
CA VAL A 159 10.05 18.24 2.90
C VAL A 159 9.64 17.70 4.26
N GLY A 160 8.42 17.17 4.35
CA GLY A 160 7.86 16.54 5.53
C GLY A 160 7.00 15.35 5.13
N VAL A 161 7.14 14.27 5.91
CA VAL A 161 6.37 13.03 5.78
C VAL A 161 5.72 12.73 7.11
N ASP A 162 4.39 12.85 7.16
CA ASP A 162 3.61 12.49 8.33
C ASP A 162 2.99 11.09 8.20
N TRP A 163 3.06 10.34 9.29
CA TRP A 163 2.43 9.03 9.43
C TRP A 163 1.37 9.07 10.52
N ILE A 164 0.13 8.72 10.16
CA ILE A 164 -1.01 8.64 11.07
C ILE A 164 -1.45 7.19 11.19
N PHE A 165 -1.41 6.61 12.39
CA PHE A 165 -1.65 5.18 12.61
C PHE A 165 -3.02 4.88 13.22
N ALA A 166 -3.78 3.98 12.60
CA ALA A 166 -4.98 3.44 13.23
C ALA A 166 -4.62 2.48 14.37
N GLN A 167 -3.81 1.47 14.06
CA GLN A 167 -3.47 0.38 14.99
C GLN A 167 -2.25 0.73 15.84
N ASP A 168 -2.25 0.26 17.09
CA ASP A 168 -1.07 0.34 17.95
C ASP A 168 -0.21 -0.91 17.79
N GLY A 169 1.10 -0.77 17.91
CA GLY A 169 2.03 -1.86 17.64
C GLY A 169 3.45 -1.56 18.09
N ALA A 170 4.42 -2.17 17.43
CA ALA A 170 5.84 -1.89 17.71
C ALA A 170 6.38 -0.70 16.91
N VAL A 171 5.89 -0.50 15.68
CA VAL A 171 6.25 0.67 14.85
C VAL A 171 5.79 1.98 15.51
N THR A 172 4.57 2.02 16.07
CA THR A 172 4.09 3.19 16.81
C THR A 172 4.93 3.46 18.05
N ARG A 173 5.27 2.44 18.86
CA ARG A 173 6.15 2.62 20.03
C ARG A 173 7.54 3.13 19.64
N GLU A 174 8.18 2.51 18.66
CA GLU A 174 9.48 2.92 18.10
C GLU A 174 9.46 4.38 17.59
N LEU A 175 8.37 4.78 16.92
CA LEU A 175 8.19 6.16 16.46
C LEU A 175 7.94 7.13 17.61
N LEU A 176 7.13 6.75 18.59
CA LEU A 176 6.87 7.54 19.78
C LEU A 176 8.18 7.82 20.53
N ASP A 177 8.99 6.80 20.78
CA ASP A 177 10.28 6.93 21.47
C ASP A 177 11.30 7.80 20.70
N ARG A 178 11.23 7.83 19.36
CA ARG A 178 12.12 8.62 18.49
C ARG A 178 11.65 10.04 18.18
N GLN A 179 10.35 10.29 18.22
CA GLN A 179 9.74 11.57 17.82
C GLN A 179 9.09 12.32 18.99
N GLY A 180 8.83 11.64 20.12
CA GLY A 180 8.16 12.14 21.33
C GLY A 180 6.65 12.28 21.20
N PHE A 181 6.15 12.30 19.97
CA PHE A 181 4.74 12.21 19.65
C PHE A 181 4.55 11.40 18.38
N LEU A 182 3.31 10.97 18.14
CA LEU A 182 2.85 10.46 16.87
C LEU A 182 1.36 10.77 16.68
N LEU A 183 0.92 10.72 15.44
CA LEU A 183 -0.47 10.92 15.06
C LEU A 183 -1.21 9.59 14.98
N ARG A 184 -2.45 9.59 15.46
CA ARG A 184 -3.40 8.47 15.42
C ARG A 184 -4.59 8.83 14.54
N VAL A 185 -5.21 7.83 13.93
CA VAL A 185 -6.53 7.97 13.31
C VAL A 185 -7.51 6.99 13.94
N ARG A 186 -8.74 7.44 14.16
CA ARG A 186 -9.88 6.56 14.41
C ARG A 186 -11.08 7.05 13.61
N LEU A 187 -12.04 6.17 13.40
CA LEU A 187 -13.32 6.53 12.80
C LEU A 187 -14.43 6.24 13.82
N VAL A 188 -15.38 7.15 13.93
CA VAL A 188 -16.52 7.04 14.86
C VAL A 188 -17.82 7.19 14.07
N THR A 189 -18.70 6.19 14.20
CA THR A 189 -20.03 6.21 13.59
C THR A 189 -21.02 6.93 14.50
N HIS A 190 -21.81 7.83 13.93
CA HIS A 190 -22.94 8.51 14.56
C HIS A 190 -24.12 8.48 13.57
N GLY A 191 -25.09 7.59 13.82
CA GLY A 191 -26.17 7.29 12.86
C GLY A 191 -25.61 6.76 11.54
N GLY A 192 -26.01 7.35 10.42
CA GLY A 192 -25.48 7.02 9.08
C GLY A 192 -24.13 7.67 8.73
N GLU A 193 -23.60 8.55 9.59
CA GLU A 193 -22.31 9.21 9.34
C GLU A 193 -21.15 8.49 10.03
N ARG A 194 -20.00 8.41 9.33
CA ARG A 194 -18.73 7.99 9.92
C ARG A 194 -17.70 9.11 9.78
N ARG A 195 -17.23 9.60 10.93
CA ARG A 195 -16.35 10.77 11.02
C ARG A 195 -14.93 10.39 11.41
N VAL A 196 -13.96 10.94 10.69
CA VAL A 196 -12.53 10.71 10.91
C VAL A 196 -12.06 11.62 12.04
N HIS A 197 -11.35 11.05 13.01
CA HIS A 197 -10.74 11.80 14.11
C HIS A 197 -9.24 11.54 14.14
N ILE A 198 -8.47 12.60 14.34
CA ILE A 198 -7.02 12.58 14.49
C ILE A 198 -6.69 12.72 15.96
N GLY A 199 -5.74 11.92 16.43
CA GLY A 199 -5.31 11.95 17.84
C GLY A 199 -3.82 12.17 17.97
N VAL A 200 -3.41 12.88 19.01
CA VAL A 200 -2.00 13.11 19.33
C VAL A 200 -1.61 12.23 20.50
N GLN A 201 -0.70 11.28 20.28
CA GLN A 201 -0.13 10.43 21.33
C GLN A 201 1.29 10.93 21.63
N ALA A 202 1.57 11.34 22.86
CA ALA A 202 2.90 11.81 23.31
C ALA A 202 3.20 11.28 24.73
N HIS A 203 4.48 11.11 25.09
CA HIS A 203 4.83 10.65 26.45
C HIS A 203 4.34 11.63 27.52
N GLY A 204 3.71 11.12 28.59
CA GLY A 204 3.21 11.95 29.69
C GLY A 204 1.93 12.74 29.40
N HIS A 205 1.41 12.70 28.17
CA HIS A 205 0.18 13.40 27.78
C HIS A 205 -0.97 12.41 27.49
N PRO A 206 -2.23 12.73 27.87
CA PRO A 206 -3.38 11.92 27.49
C PRO A 206 -3.63 12.04 25.98
N LEU A 207 -4.08 10.95 25.36
CA LEU A 207 -4.43 10.93 23.94
C LEU A 207 -5.69 11.79 23.68
N HIS A 208 -5.48 13.02 23.22
CA HIS A 208 -6.55 13.90 22.75
C HIS A 208 -7.00 13.49 21.35
N TRP A 209 -8.29 13.67 21.03
CA TRP A 209 -8.88 13.31 19.74
C TRP A 209 -9.72 14.47 19.20
N GLU A 210 -9.39 14.94 18.00
CA GLU A 210 -10.05 16.06 17.31
C GLU A 210 -10.62 15.58 15.97
N PRO A 211 -11.75 16.13 15.49
CA PRO A 211 -12.25 15.86 14.14
C PRO A 211 -11.20 16.23 13.08
N LEU A 212 -11.10 15.45 12.00
CA LEU A 212 -10.24 15.78 10.86
C LEU A 212 -10.64 17.14 10.24
N GLU A 213 -11.90 17.53 10.40
CA GLU A 213 -12.45 18.80 9.93
C GLU A 213 -11.84 20.03 10.64
N GLU A 214 -11.30 19.85 11.85
CA GLU A 214 -10.66 20.89 12.68
C GLU A 214 -9.12 20.90 12.54
N CYS A 215 -8.55 19.92 11.82
CA CYS A 215 -7.11 19.83 11.58
C CYS A 215 -6.66 20.74 10.41
N THR A 216 -5.37 21.06 10.34
CA THR A 216 -4.76 21.92 9.30
C THR A 216 -3.62 21.21 8.59
N LEU A 217 -3.63 21.20 7.26
CA LEU A 217 -2.49 20.75 6.45
C LEU A 217 -1.51 21.90 6.26
N SER A 218 -0.27 21.71 6.70
CA SER A 218 0.81 22.69 6.66
C SER A 218 2.06 22.12 5.98
N PRO A 219 3.01 22.95 5.50
CA PRO A 219 4.31 22.46 5.03
C PRO A 219 5.10 21.66 6.08
N THR A 220 4.75 21.80 7.37
CA THR A 220 5.36 21.08 8.50
C THR A 220 4.63 19.79 8.91
N GLY A 221 3.46 19.50 8.34
CA GLY A 221 2.65 18.33 8.72
C GLY A 221 1.15 18.59 8.82
N LEU A 222 0.41 17.55 9.20
CA LEU A 222 -0.98 17.60 9.65
C LEU A 222 -1.00 18.07 11.11
N LEU A 223 -1.39 19.32 11.32
CA LEU A 223 -1.52 19.93 12.64
C LEU A 223 -2.94 19.69 13.18
N THR A 224 -3.03 19.30 14.44
CA THR A 224 -4.29 19.30 15.20
C THR A 224 -4.24 20.46 16.20
N PRO A 225 -5.39 21.07 16.58
CA PRO A 225 -5.41 22.16 17.58
C PRO A 225 -4.65 21.81 18.88
N HIS A 226 -4.75 20.56 19.36
CA HIS A 226 -3.96 20.10 20.50
C HIS A 226 -2.44 20.11 20.23
N LEU A 227 -1.99 19.63 19.07
CA LEU A 227 -0.57 19.60 18.72
C LEU A 227 0.05 21.02 18.68
N GLU A 228 -0.69 21.99 18.14
CA GLU A 228 -0.29 23.39 18.09
C GLU A 228 -0.11 24.01 19.49
N SER A 229 -0.97 23.61 20.45
CA SER A 229 -0.92 24.09 21.83
C SER A 229 0.16 23.45 22.69
N VAL A 230 0.42 22.15 22.55
CA VAL A 230 1.37 21.41 23.41
C VAL A 230 2.81 21.53 22.93
N ARG A 231 3.03 21.63 21.61
CA ARG A 231 4.38 21.62 20.98
C ARG A 231 5.32 20.62 21.66
N PRO A 232 4.99 19.31 21.62
CA PRO A 232 5.74 18.28 22.34
C PRO A 232 7.23 18.39 22.02
N SER A 233 8.04 18.48 23.07
CA SER A 233 9.50 18.57 22.94
C SER A 233 10.00 17.33 22.21
N ARG A 234 10.51 17.50 20.99
CA ARG A 234 11.08 16.40 20.22
C ARG A 234 12.24 15.82 21.05
N PRO A 235 12.20 14.54 21.48
CA PRO A 235 13.28 13.94 22.23
C PRO A 235 14.52 14.04 21.39
N HIS A 236 15.66 14.33 22.02
CA HIS A 236 16.92 14.06 21.36
C HIS A 236 16.96 12.53 21.16
N PRO A 237 17.05 12.02 19.92
CA PRO A 237 16.99 10.58 19.69
C PRO A 237 18.19 9.97 20.42
N GLU A 238 17.94 9.17 21.46
CA GLU A 238 19.01 8.53 22.20
C GLU A 238 19.81 7.64 21.22
N PRO A 239 21.15 7.76 21.19
CA PRO A 239 21.96 6.93 20.32
C PRO A 239 21.72 5.46 20.67
N ALA A 240 21.55 4.62 19.64
CA ALA A 240 21.17 3.23 19.81
C ALA A 240 22.11 2.49 20.79
N GLY A 241 21.60 2.18 21.97
CA GLY A 241 22.32 1.45 22.99
C GLY A 241 22.44 -0.02 22.63
N PHE A 242 23.59 -0.43 22.09
CA PHE A 242 23.88 -1.86 21.97
C PHE A 242 24.54 -2.38 23.25
N PRO A 243 24.09 -3.51 23.82
CA PRO A 243 24.78 -4.14 24.93
C PRO A 243 26.15 -4.63 24.45
N VAL A 244 27.22 -4.24 25.14
CA VAL A 244 28.60 -4.66 24.86
C VAL A 244 28.71 -6.20 24.79
N GLN A 245 27.97 -6.88 25.66
CA GLN A 245 27.67 -8.30 25.55
C GLN A 245 26.23 -8.57 26.04
N GLY A 246 25.44 -9.35 25.31
CA GLY A 246 24.09 -9.69 25.75
C GLY A 246 23.23 -10.47 24.75
N ALA A 247 21.92 -10.41 24.97
CA ALA A 247 20.91 -10.92 24.06
C ALA A 247 20.42 -9.83 23.10
N LEU A 248 20.03 -10.22 21.89
CA LEU A 248 19.36 -9.33 20.94
C LEU A 248 18.35 -10.08 20.09
N LEU A 249 17.51 -9.32 19.40
CA LEU A 249 16.57 -9.79 18.38
C LEU A 249 16.99 -9.23 17.03
N PHE A 250 16.83 -9.99 15.95
CA PHE A 250 17.06 -9.49 14.60
C PHE A 250 16.10 -10.08 13.56
N ALA A 251 15.89 -9.33 12.48
CA ALA A 251 15.23 -9.79 11.26
C ALA A 251 16.12 -9.48 10.04
N PRO A 252 16.46 -10.47 9.19
CA PRO A 252 17.27 -10.23 7.99
C PRO A 252 16.58 -9.26 7.02
N VAL A 253 17.37 -8.38 6.39
CA VAL A 253 16.90 -7.52 5.29
C VAL A 253 16.72 -8.39 4.04
N PRO A 254 15.54 -8.42 3.39
CA PRO A 254 15.34 -9.20 2.17
C PRO A 254 16.31 -8.79 1.06
N GLY A 255 17.08 -9.74 0.52
CA GLY A 255 18.10 -9.48 -0.50
C GLY A 255 19.38 -8.79 0.01
N GLY A 256 19.50 -8.56 1.32
CA GLY A 256 20.63 -7.88 1.95
C GLY A 256 21.77 -8.83 2.35
N GLU A 257 22.40 -9.50 1.38
CA GLU A 257 23.73 -10.06 1.60
C GLU A 257 24.76 -8.94 1.58
N ALA A 258 25.63 -8.88 2.59
CA ALA A 258 26.66 -7.87 2.64
C ALA A 258 27.85 -8.27 1.76
N THR A 259 28.31 -7.35 0.91
CA THR A 259 29.52 -7.53 0.11
C THR A 259 30.74 -7.76 1.00
N ALA A 260 31.71 -8.53 0.52
CA ALA A 260 32.84 -9.06 1.29
C ALA A 260 33.91 -8.02 1.76
N SER A 261 33.54 -6.74 1.93
CA SER A 261 34.48 -5.63 2.16
C SER A 261 34.21 -4.81 3.43
N ALA A 262 33.53 -5.35 4.44
CA ALA A 262 33.54 -4.74 5.78
C ALA A 262 34.76 -5.27 6.58
N PRO A 263 35.38 -4.46 7.46
CA PRO A 263 36.59 -4.86 8.17
C PRO A 263 36.31 -6.00 9.17
N VAL A 264 36.88 -7.18 8.89
CA VAL A 264 36.77 -8.37 9.73
C VAL A 264 37.67 -8.22 10.96
N VAL A 265 37.10 -7.81 12.09
CA VAL A 265 37.79 -7.75 13.41
C VAL A 265 37.35 -8.90 14.32
N VAL A 266 37.10 -10.09 13.75
CA VAL A 266 37.03 -11.38 14.47
C VAL A 266 37.59 -12.45 13.55
N GLY A 267 38.64 -13.16 13.97
CA GLY A 267 39.26 -14.22 13.18
C GLY A 267 38.35 -15.43 12.96
N GLY A 268 38.52 -16.11 11.83
CA GLY A 268 37.71 -17.26 11.40
C GLY A 268 36.92 -16.97 10.12
N ASP A 269 36.38 -18.02 9.50
CA ASP A 269 35.49 -17.88 8.34
C ASP A 269 34.09 -17.44 8.83
N ARG A 270 33.68 -16.21 8.47
CA ARG A 270 32.45 -15.58 8.95
C ARG A 270 31.76 -14.83 7.82
N ARG A 271 30.43 -14.93 7.77
CA ARG A 271 29.57 -14.23 6.81
C ARG A 271 28.90 -13.01 7.46
N LEU A 272 28.62 -11.99 6.65
CA LEU A 272 27.95 -10.76 7.07
C LEU A 272 26.56 -10.67 6.44
N LEU A 273 25.57 -10.36 7.27
CA LEU A 273 24.16 -10.33 6.89
C LEU A 273 23.58 -8.96 7.26
N ALA A 274 22.94 -8.25 6.32
CA ALA A 274 22.22 -7.03 6.68
C ALA A 274 20.96 -7.38 7.46
N ALA A 275 20.75 -6.75 8.62
CA ALA A 275 19.63 -7.05 9.51
C ALA A 275 19.10 -5.80 10.21
N TYR A 276 17.80 -5.81 10.52
CA TYR A 276 17.23 -4.93 11.52
C TYR A 276 17.45 -5.55 12.89
N VAL A 277 18.30 -4.94 13.70
CA VAL A 277 18.65 -5.42 15.03
C VAL A 277 17.91 -4.60 16.09
N LYS A 278 17.34 -5.29 17.07
CA LYS A 278 16.68 -4.71 18.24
C LYS A 278 17.41 -5.18 19.50
N PRO A 279 18.27 -4.34 20.09
CA PRO A 279 18.82 -4.59 21.42
C PRO A 279 17.72 -4.56 22.48
N VAL A 280 17.94 -5.22 23.61
CA VAL A 280 16.96 -5.24 24.71
C VAL A 280 16.84 -3.84 25.31
N GLY A 281 15.64 -3.27 25.26
CA GLY A 281 15.38 -1.91 25.78
C GLY A 281 15.84 -0.77 24.87
N SER A 282 16.09 -1.02 23.58
CA SER A 282 16.56 0.01 22.65
C SER A 282 15.85 -0.03 21.29
N ALA A 283 15.98 1.08 20.56
CA ALA A 283 15.40 1.31 19.24
C ALA A 283 15.92 0.30 18.18
N VAL A 284 15.07 -0.01 17.19
CA VAL A 284 15.43 -0.88 16.07
C VAL A 284 16.39 -0.17 15.14
N THR A 285 17.58 -0.75 14.99
CA THR A 285 18.71 -0.15 14.29
C THR A 285 19.17 -1.04 13.12
N PRO A 286 19.38 -0.50 11.91
CA PRO A 286 20.04 -1.23 10.83
C PRO A 286 21.48 -1.55 11.21
N ALA A 287 21.88 -2.81 11.06
CA ALA A 287 23.21 -3.31 11.41
C ALA A 287 23.61 -4.50 10.52
N PHE A 288 24.89 -4.82 10.50
CA PHE A 288 25.39 -6.08 9.93
C PHE A 288 25.59 -7.11 11.04
N LEU A 289 25.01 -8.30 10.87
CA LEU A 289 25.24 -9.43 11.75
C LEU A 289 26.40 -10.28 11.20
N SER A 290 27.46 -10.47 11.99
CA SER A 290 28.57 -11.37 11.67
C SER A 290 28.34 -12.73 12.34
N VAL A 291 28.10 -13.76 11.54
CA VAL A 291 27.90 -15.15 12.01
C VAL A 291 28.94 -16.10 11.41
N PRO A 292 29.28 -17.22 12.06
CA PRO A 292 30.16 -18.24 11.50
C PRO A 292 29.70 -18.71 10.11
N ALA A 293 30.64 -19.00 9.21
CA ALA A 293 30.32 -19.37 7.83
C ALA A 293 29.58 -20.70 7.69
N ASP A 294 29.71 -21.61 8.66
CA ASP A 294 29.01 -22.89 8.78
C ASP A 294 27.60 -22.79 9.38
N THR A 295 27.21 -21.62 9.91
CA THR A 295 25.85 -21.37 10.37
C THR A 295 24.89 -21.33 9.18
N GLU A 296 23.68 -21.88 9.35
CA GLU A 296 22.57 -21.77 8.38
C GLU A 296 22.34 -20.29 8.00
N VAL A 297 21.75 -20.02 6.83
CA VAL A 297 21.40 -18.64 6.46
C VAL A 297 20.01 -18.32 7.03
N PRO A 298 19.85 -17.26 7.86
CA PRO A 298 18.54 -16.90 8.39
C PRO A 298 17.64 -16.37 7.27
N LEU A 299 16.47 -16.98 7.14
CA LEU A 299 15.49 -16.65 6.09
C LEU A 299 14.88 -15.27 6.31
N ALA A 300 14.80 -14.50 5.22
CA ALA A 300 14.07 -13.23 5.20
C ALA A 300 12.59 -13.42 5.61
N GLY A 301 12.02 -12.42 6.30
CA GLY A 301 10.65 -12.50 6.82
C GLY A 301 10.47 -13.39 8.06
N ARG A 302 11.56 -13.76 8.75
CA ARG A 302 11.55 -14.42 10.06
C ARG A 302 12.31 -13.58 11.08
N VAL A 303 11.96 -13.74 12.36
CA VAL A 303 12.66 -13.11 13.49
C VAL A 303 13.48 -14.15 14.23
N TYR A 304 14.67 -13.76 14.62
CA TYR A 304 15.65 -14.58 15.31
C TYR A 304 16.08 -13.91 16.60
N ARG A 305 16.43 -14.72 17.59
CA ARG A 305 17.02 -14.29 18.86
C ARG A 305 18.45 -14.80 18.96
N VAL A 306 19.38 -13.92 19.28
CA VAL A 306 20.69 -14.33 19.81
C VAL A 306 20.51 -14.41 21.33
N PRO A 307 20.54 -15.61 21.94
CA PRO A 307 20.20 -15.77 23.36
C PRO A 307 21.29 -15.20 24.27
N ASP A 308 22.56 -15.44 23.92
CA ASP A 308 23.76 -14.98 24.64
C ASP A 308 24.87 -14.71 23.63
N GLY A 309 25.82 -13.87 24.00
CA GLY A 309 27.09 -13.72 23.27
C GLY A 309 27.01 -12.85 22.01
N ALA A 310 25.95 -12.06 21.83
CA ALA A 310 26.02 -10.95 20.88
C ALA A 310 27.08 -9.96 21.36
N ARG A 311 28.01 -9.56 20.48
CA ARG A 311 29.09 -8.59 20.77
C ARG A 311 29.13 -7.52 19.70
N VAL A 312 29.18 -6.27 20.13
CA VAL A 312 29.29 -5.13 19.21
C VAL A 312 30.71 -5.06 18.66
N LEU A 313 30.81 -4.97 17.35
CA LEU A 313 32.01 -4.58 16.63
C LEU A 313 31.72 -3.21 16.01
N VAL A 314 32.46 -2.18 16.41
CA VAL A 314 32.33 -0.86 15.79
C VAL A 314 32.95 -0.94 14.40
N ALA A 315 32.19 -0.60 13.35
CA ALA A 315 32.78 -0.43 12.02
C ALA A 315 33.62 0.84 12.02
N ASP A 316 34.92 0.68 11.82
CA ASP A 316 35.84 1.80 11.71
C ASP A 316 35.44 2.68 10.50
N GLY A 317 35.44 4.00 10.67
CA GLY A 317 34.95 4.95 9.66
C GLY A 317 33.43 5.26 9.68
N GLY A 318 32.66 4.76 10.66
CA GLY A 318 31.31 5.28 10.95
C GLY A 318 30.18 4.84 10.00
N THR A 319 30.40 3.79 9.21
CA THR A 319 29.47 3.31 8.16
C THR A 319 28.38 2.36 8.65
N GLY A 320 28.33 2.02 9.94
CA GLY A 320 27.25 1.26 10.56
C GLY A 320 27.65 0.47 11.80
N TRP A 321 26.68 -0.20 12.41
CA TRP A 321 26.93 -1.15 13.50
C TRP A 321 27.20 -2.54 12.92
N VAL A 322 28.24 -3.21 13.42
CA VAL A 322 28.43 -4.65 13.20
C VAL A 322 28.20 -5.37 14.53
N VAL A 323 27.53 -6.52 14.51
CA VAL A 323 27.30 -7.32 15.71
C VAL A 323 27.69 -8.76 15.42
N ALA A 324 28.71 -9.25 16.13
CA ALA A 324 29.06 -10.66 16.11
C ALA A 324 28.05 -11.47 16.94
N ALA A 325 27.60 -12.60 16.39
CA ALA A 325 26.83 -13.60 17.10
C ALA A 325 27.32 -14.99 16.72
N GLU A 326 27.54 -15.87 17.69
CA GLU A 326 28.01 -17.24 17.43
C GLU A 326 26.87 -18.22 17.11
N ARG A 327 25.64 -17.89 17.54
CA ARG A 327 24.45 -18.71 17.33
C ARG A 327 23.19 -17.88 17.47
N TYR A 328 22.13 -18.31 16.82
CA TYR A 328 20.80 -17.74 16.97
C TYR A 328 19.74 -18.84 17.01
N ILE A 329 18.54 -18.48 17.45
CA ILE A 329 17.36 -19.35 17.49
C ILE A 329 16.23 -18.63 16.76
N ARG A 330 15.53 -19.32 15.85
CA ARG A 330 14.33 -18.78 15.20
C ARG A 330 13.17 -18.70 16.20
N LEU A 331 12.52 -17.55 16.27
CA LEU A 331 11.30 -17.38 17.07
C LEU A 331 10.07 -17.99 16.37
N ASN A 332 9.10 -18.44 17.16
CA ASN A 332 7.79 -18.80 16.64
C ASN A 332 6.98 -17.54 16.24
N ALA A 333 5.82 -17.73 15.59
CA ALA A 333 5.01 -16.61 15.09
C ALA A 333 4.57 -15.64 16.21
N ASP A 334 4.05 -16.16 17.32
CA ASP A 334 3.54 -15.35 18.43
C ASP A 334 4.66 -14.58 19.14
N GLU A 335 5.83 -15.20 19.29
CA GLU A 335 7.04 -14.55 19.79
C GLU A 335 7.52 -13.46 18.85
N ALA A 336 7.64 -13.77 17.55
CA ALA A 336 8.07 -12.83 16.52
C ALA A 336 7.16 -11.60 16.45
N GLN A 337 5.83 -11.79 16.51
CA GLN A 337 4.84 -10.72 16.51
C GLN A 337 5.00 -9.78 17.72
N ARG A 338 5.30 -10.32 18.92
CA ARG A 338 5.57 -9.51 20.12
C ARG A 338 6.82 -8.62 19.99
N THR A 339 7.79 -9.00 19.15
CA THR A 339 9.03 -8.20 18.95
C THR A 339 8.78 -6.90 18.18
N GLY A 340 7.86 -6.93 17.21
CA GLY A 340 7.66 -5.87 16.22
C GLY A 340 8.48 -5.95 14.94
N LEU A 341 9.46 -6.85 14.89
CA LEU A 341 10.29 -7.08 13.70
C LEU A 341 9.58 -7.95 12.65
N TRP A 342 8.36 -8.39 12.93
CA TRP A 342 7.52 -9.17 12.04
C TRP A 342 6.05 -9.00 12.41
N SER A 343 5.19 -9.12 11.40
CA SER A 343 3.74 -9.16 11.53
C SER A 343 3.18 -10.32 10.72
N LEU A 344 2.04 -10.85 11.16
CA LEU A 344 1.16 -11.59 10.28
C LEU A 344 0.53 -10.60 9.28
N SER A 345 1.23 -10.30 8.19
CA SER A 345 0.53 -9.92 6.97
C SER A 345 -0.44 -11.06 6.64
N PRO A 346 -1.76 -10.82 6.56
CA PRO A 346 -2.68 -11.84 6.08
C PRO A 346 -2.39 -12.04 4.59
N VAL A 347 -1.57 -13.05 4.29
CA VAL A 347 -1.35 -13.54 2.93
C VAL A 347 -2.72 -13.93 2.38
N PRO A 348 -3.10 -13.51 1.15
CA PRO A 348 -4.35 -13.95 0.57
C PRO A 348 -4.36 -15.47 0.52
N ALA A 349 -5.44 -16.07 1.00
CA ALA A 349 -5.60 -17.52 0.97
C ALA A 349 -5.54 -17.97 -0.49
N VAL A 350 -4.40 -18.56 -0.89
CA VAL A 350 -4.25 -19.21 -2.19
C VAL A 350 -5.39 -20.19 -2.32
N ALA A 351 -6.18 -20.04 -3.39
CA ALA A 351 -7.35 -20.86 -3.62
C ALA A 351 -6.92 -22.33 -3.63
N CYS A 352 -7.30 -23.06 -2.59
CA CYS A 352 -7.04 -24.48 -2.51
C CYS A 352 -8.02 -25.15 -3.47
N GLU A 353 -7.59 -25.35 -4.72
CA GLU A 353 -8.30 -26.13 -5.72
C GLU A 353 -8.54 -27.54 -5.16
N ARG A 354 -9.76 -27.78 -4.68
CA ARG A 354 -10.19 -29.13 -4.37
C ARG A 354 -10.55 -29.78 -5.70
N SER A 355 -9.72 -30.73 -6.12
CA SER A 355 -9.97 -31.57 -7.28
C SER A 355 -11.37 -32.18 -7.21
N SER A 356 -12.28 -31.72 -8.08
CA SER A 356 -13.58 -32.35 -8.25
C SER A 356 -13.40 -33.63 -9.07
N VAL A 357 -13.33 -34.77 -8.38
CA VAL A 357 -13.50 -36.10 -9.00
C VAL A 357 -14.89 -36.14 -9.67
N GLY A 358 -14.96 -36.74 -10.86
CA GLY A 358 -16.03 -36.51 -11.81
C GLY A 358 -17.41 -37.07 -11.44
N GLY A 359 -18.43 -36.48 -12.08
CA GLY A 359 -19.80 -36.98 -12.14
C GLY A 359 -20.35 -36.77 -13.55
N THR A 360 -20.48 -37.86 -14.32
CA THR A 360 -20.97 -37.85 -15.70
C THR A 360 -22.48 -37.61 -15.79
N GLY A 361 -22.92 -36.78 -16.74
CA GLY A 361 -24.34 -36.64 -17.11
C GLY A 361 -24.52 -35.97 -18.47
N GLN A 362 -24.98 -36.73 -19.47
CA GLN A 362 -25.26 -36.24 -20.84
C GLN A 362 -26.68 -35.66 -20.97
N ALA A 363 -26.78 -34.50 -21.64
CA ALA A 363 -27.82 -34.09 -22.60
C ALA A 363 -27.44 -32.67 -23.09
N GLY A 364 -27.65 -32.21 -24.33
CA GLY A 364 -28.37 -32.79 -25.48
C GLY A 364 -29.22 -31.69 -26.15
N ALA A 365 -29.18 -31.58 -27.48
CA ALA A 365 -29.77 -30.52 -28.34
C ALA A 365 -29.04 -29.15 -28.28
N THR A 366 -28.47 -28.56 -29.35
CA THR A 366 -28.90 -28.24 -30.74
C THR A 366 -29.89 -27.08 -30.88
N ALA A 367 -29.41 -25.94 -31.40
CA ALA A 367 -30.13 -25.08 -32.34
C ALA A 367 -29.16 -24.09 -33.02
N GLU A 368 -29.28 -23.94 -34.34
CA GLU A 368 -28.52 -23.00 -35.18
C GLU A 368 -29.32 -21.71 -35.42
N SER A 369 -28.64 -20.61 -35.79
CA SER A 369 -29.05 -19.48 -36.66
C SER A 369 -28.10 -18.30 -36.36
N SER A 370 -27.38 -17.62 -37.27
CA SER A 370 -27.80 -16.95 -38.52
C SER A 370 -28.84 -15.83 -38.26
N THR A 371 -28.83 -14.64 -38.86
CA THR A 371 -27.80 -13.85 -39.58
C THR A 371 -27.69 -12.47 -38.85
N ASP A 372 -27.06 -11.38 -39.29
CA ASP A 372 -26.44 -11.01 -40.57
C ASP A 372 -25.35 -9.94 -40.37
N ALA A 373 -24.70 -9.51 -41.46
CA ALA A 373 -23.84 -8.35 -41.50
C ALA A 373 -24.53 -7.14 -42.19
N SER A 374 -24.25 -5.92 -41.74
CA SER A 374 -24.51 -4.71 -42.54
C SER A 374 -23.51 -3.61 -42.24
N ARG A 375 -22.93 -3.06 -43.31
CA ARG A 375 -21.88 -2.02 -43.35
C ARG A 375 -22.48 -0.77 -44.02
N PRO A 376 -22.02 0.44 -43.67
CA PRO A 376 -21.31 1.24 -44.67
C PRO A 376 -20.07 1.95 -44.08
N THR A 377 -18.88 2.02 -44.71
CA THR A 377 -18.44 2.97 -45.78
C THR A 377 -18.78 4.43 -45.47
N SER A 378 -17.83 5.22 -44.92
CA SER A 378 -16.87 6.13 -45.63
C SER A 378 -17.50 7.50 -45.98
N THR A 379 -16.82 8.66 -46.03
CA THR A 379 -15.39 9.02 -46.22
C THR A 379 -15.14 10.52 -45.91
N ALA A 380 -13.92 10.90 -45.50
CA ALA A 380 -13.30 12.26 -45.58
C ALA A 380 -14.04 13.48 -44.92
N GLY A 381 -13.37 14.55 -44.48
CA GLY A 381 -11.94 14.86 -44.39
C GLY A 381 -11.65 16.34 -44.69
N THR A 382 -11.13 17.11 -43.72
CA THR A 382 -10.63 18.48 -43.95
C THR A 382 -9.51 18.81 -42.97
N ALA A 383 -8.44 19.44 -43.46
CA ALA A 383 -7.39 20.04 -42.66
C ALA A 383 -7.53 21.57 -42.64
N ALA A 384 -7.10 22.20 -41.57
CA ALA A 384 -6.79 23.63 -41.52
C ALA A 384 -5.71 23.85 -40.45
N ASP A 385 -4.64 24.55 -40.82
CA ASP A 385 -3.54 24.94 -39.95
C ASP A 385 -3.93 26.16 -39.09
N ASP A 386 -3.27 26.33 -37.93
CA ASP A 386 -3.11 27.64 -37.30
C ASP A 386 -1.83 27.64 -36.42
N GLU A 387 -0.97 28.65 -36.58
CA GLU A 387 0.26 28.85 -35.79
C GLU A 387 0.11 30.06 -34.86
N GLY A 388 0.54 29.97 -33.59
CA GLY A 388 0.25 31.08 -32.66
C GLY A 388 0.89 31.14 -31.25
N LEU A 389 2.14 30.70 -31.06
CA LEU A 389 3.05 31.17 -29.99
C LEU A 389 2.70 30.85 -28.49
N PRO A 390 3.66 30.99 -27.53
CA PRO A 390 3.89 29.92 -26.56
C PRO A 390 3.60 30.26 -25.08
N GLY A 391 3.22 29.22 -24.33
CA GLY A 391 3.05 29.29 -22.87
C GLY A 391 2.51 28.00 -22.24
N GLY A 392 2.86 26.83 -22.78
CA GLY A 392 2.27 25.53 -22.41
C GLY A 392 3.23 24.60 -21.69
N ALA A 393 2.75 23.95 -20.63
CA ALA A 393 3.51 22.97 -19.86
C ALA A 393 4.01 21.79 -20.73
N ASN A 394 5.21 21.30 -20.44
CA ASN A 394 5.88 20.24 -21.21
C ASN A 394 5.08 18.91 -21.24
N HIS A 395 4.22 18.74 -22.24
CA HIS A 395 3.95 17.42 -22.78
C HIS A 395 5.29 16.78 -23.17
N ARG A 396 5.58 15.57 -22.67
CA ARG A 396 6.72 14.75 -23.12
C ARG A 396 6.22 13.70 -24.13
N PRO A 397 6.11 14.02 -25.44
CA PRO A 397 5.71 13.06 -26.48
C PRO A 397 6.65 11.85 -26.62
N GLY A 398 7.82 11.88 -25.97
CA GLY A 398 8.74 10.75 -25.89
C GLY A 398 8.17 9.50 -25.20
N ASN A 399 7.28 9.64 -24.20
CA ASN A 399 6.79 8.49 -23.44
C ASN A 399 5.98 7.51 -24.29
N SER A 400 5.05 8.01 -25.13
CA SER A 400 4.21 7.17 -25.98
C SER A 400 5.00 6.49 -27.10
N LYS A 401 6.06 7.15 -27.61
CA LYS A 401 7.01 6.53 -28.53
C LYS A 401 7.82 5.43 -27.83
N ARG A 402 8.43 5.74 -26.69
CA ARG A 402 9.24 4.80 -25.88
C ARG A 402 8.44 3.57 -25.45
N ALA A 403 7.17 3.72 -25.08
CA ALA A 403 6.30 2.60 -24.74
C ALA A 403 6.08 1.67 -25.95
N ARG A 404 5.81 2.21 -27.14
CA ARG A 404 5.69 1.42 -28.38
C ARG A 404 7.00 0.70 -28.73
N ASP A 405 8.14 1.38 -28.59
CA ASP A 405 9.47 0.81 -28.84
C ASP A 405 9.83 -0.33 -27.86
N LEU A 406 9.26 -0.32 -26.64
CA LEU A 406 9.47 -1.39 -25.64
C LEU A 406 8.48 -2.55 -25.84
N ILE A 407 7.23 -2.27 -26.21
CA ILE A 407 6.24 -3.31 -26.56
C ILE A 407 6.73 -4.13 -27.76
N SER A 408 7.31 -3.49 -28.79
CA SER A 408 7.86 -4.20 -29.97
C SER A 408 9.08 -5.08 -29.63
N GLN A 409 9.86 -4.74 -28.60
CA GLN A 409 10.94 -5.59 -28.08
C GLN A 409 10.44 -6.76 -27.23
N LEU A 410 9.32 -6.59 -26.51
CA LEU A 410 8.78 -7.58 -25.58
C LEU A 410 7.86 -8.62 -26.25
N ARG A 411 7.03 -8.22 -27.21
CA ARG A 411 6.11 -9.12 -27.94
C ARG A 411 6.78 -10.39 -28.51
N PRO A 412 7.98 -10.34 -29.13
CA PRO A 412 8.64 -11.56 -29.63
C PRO A 412 9.12 -12.51 -28.53
N LEU A 413 9.28 -12.03 -27.30
CA LEU A 413 9.82 -12.82 -26.18
C LEU A 413 8.73 -13.60 -25.42
N GLU A 414 7.46 -13.17 -25.49
CA GLU A 414 6.36 -13.75 -24.68
C GLU A 414 6.24 -15.28 -24.80
N GLY A 415 6.51 -15.86 -25.97
CA GLY A 415 6.46 -17.31 -26.21
C GLY A 415 7.69 -18.12 -25.77
N ALA A 416 8.78 -17.45 -25.37
CA ALA A 416 10.03 -18.09 -24.95
C ALA A 416 10.29 -18.01 -23.44
N LEU A 417 9.48 -17.22 -22.71
CA LEU A 417 9.67 -16.93 -21.29
C LEU A 417 9.07 -17.98 -20.37
N GLY A 418 9.72 -18.18 -19.22
CA GLY A 418 9.18 -18.90 -18.08
C GLY A 418 7.90 -18.27 -17.54
N GLU A 419 7.03 -19.10 -16.97
CA GLU A 419 5.64 -18.74 -16.58
C GLU A 419 5.53 -17.49 -15.68
N ALA A 420 6.53 -17.23 -14.83
CA ALA A 420 6.58 -16.04 -13.99
C ALA A 420 6.93 -14.77 -14.80
N ALA A 421 7.97 -14.83 -15.64
CA ALA A 421 8.40 -13.72 -16.47
C ALA A 421 7.37 -13.38 -17.56
N GLY A 422 6.81 -14.40 -18.23
CA GLY A 422 5.76 -14.24 -19.24
C GLY A 422 4.55 -13.47 -18.69
N ARG A 423 4.01 -13.88 -17.52
CA ARG A 423 2.91 -13.17 -16.85
C ARG A 423 3.22 -11.71 -16.53
N GLN A 424 4.45 -11.40 -16.17
CA GLN A 424 4.88 -10.03 -15.88
C GLN A 424 4.96 -9.19 -17.16
N VAL A 425 5.49 -9.76 -18.25
CA VAL A 425 5.59 -9.12 -19.57
C VAL A 425 4.20 -8.84 -20.15
N THR A 426 3.33 -9.85 -20.24
CA THR A 426 1.97 -9.68 -20.77
C THR A 426 1.16 -8.65 -19.98
N ARG A 427 1.31 -8.61 -18.65
CA ARG A 427 0.66 -7.59 -17.82
C ARG A 427 1.18 -6.18 -18.12
N ALA A 428 2.49 -6.01 -18.32
CA ALA A 428 3.09 -4.73 -18.64
C ALA A 428 2.69 -4.24 -20.04
N ILE A 429 2.67 -5.14 -21.04
CA ILE A 429 2.18 -4.85 -22.40
C ILE A 429 0.72 -4.41 -22.36
N ASN A 430 -0.18 -5.23 -21.81
CA ASN A 430 -1.62 -4.93 -21.79
C ASN A 430 -1.93 -3.62 -21.07
N GLY A 431 -1.26 -3.34 -19.94
CA GLY A 431 -1.41 -2.07 -19.23
C GLY A 431 -0.95 -0.86 -20.05
N ALA A 432 0.17 -0.99 -20.78
CA ALA A 432 0.68 0.07 -21.63
C ALA A 432 -0.13 0.25 -22.93
N GLU A 433 -0.69 -0.81 -23.52
CA GLU A 433 -1.58 -0.74 -24.69
C GLU A 433 -2.90 -0.04 -24.34
N LEU A 434 -3.49 -0.33 -23.17
CA LEU A 434 -4.67 0.39 -22.65
C LEU A 434 -4.39 1.88 -22.43
N TRP A 435 -3.25 2.22 -21.82
CA TRP A 435 -2.83 3.62 -21.65
C TRP A 435 -2.58 4.32 -22.99
N LEU A 436 -1.92 3.66 -23.96
CA LEU A 436 -1.71 4.21 -25.30
C LEU A 436 -3.03 4.47 -26.05
N ALA A 437 -4.04 3.61 -25.86
CA ALA A 437 -5.37 3.81 -26.43
C ALA A 437 -6.11 4.98 -25.77
N ALA A 438 -6.03 5.13 -24.45
CA ALA A 438 -6.59 6.29 -23.74
C ALA A 438 -5.90 7.61 -24.15
N ALA A 439 -4.56 7.62 -24.19
CA ALA A 439 -3.75 8.76 -24.58
C ALA A 439 -3.90 9.18 -26.07
N ALA A 440 -4.47 8.32 -26.92
CA ALA A 440 -4.84 8.68 -28.29
C ALA A 440 -6.20 9.40 -28.38
N ASN A 441 -7.07 9.22 -27.39
CA ASN A 441 -8.43 9.77 -27.36
C ASN A 441 -8.54 11.08 -26.56
N GLU A 442 -7.66 11.30 -25.56
CA GLU A 442 -7.72 12.47 -24.68
C GLU A 442 -6.69 13.56 -25.02
N ARG A 443 -7.19 14.79 -25.24
CA ARG A 443 -6.35 16.00 -25.23
C ARG A 443 -6.09 16.50 -23.81
N GLY A 444 -5.33 15.74 -23.00
CA GLY A 444 -4.64 16.30 -21.83
C GLY A 444 -4.62 15.49 -20.52
N GLY A 445 -5.51 14.51 -20.31
CA GLY A 445 -5.62 13.77 -19.05
C GLY A 445 -4.51 12.73 -18.84
N ALA A 446 -4.42 11.75 -19.74
CA ALA A 446 -3.49 10.60 -19.67
C ALA A 446 -1.98 10.91 -19.71
N ALA A 447 -1.55 12.17 -19.78
CA ALA A 447 -0.15 12.57 -20.02
C ALA A 447 0.81 12.19 -18.87
N ASN A 448 0.34 12.22 -17.62
CA ASN A 448 1.18 11.97 -16.45
C ASN A 448 1.45 10.48 -16.18
N GLU A 449 0.57 9.58 -16.65
CA GLU A 449 0.71 8.14 -16.41
C GLU A 449 1.77 7.47 -17.29
N GLY A 450 2.14 8.06 -18.43
CA GLY A 450 3.07 7.44 -19.40
C GLY A 450 4.43 7.07 -18.83
N GLY A 451 4.93 7.83 -17.83
CA GLY A 451 6.17 7.50 -17.13
C GLY A 451 6.10 6.21 -16.31
N ARG A 452 4.91 5.85 -15.79
CA ARG A 452 4.66 4.60 -15.06
C ARG A 452 4.70 3.40 -16.01
N HIS A 453 4.01 3.51 -17.14
CA HIS A 453 3.95 2.43 -18.14
C HIS A 453 5.31 2.17 -18.78
N VAL A 454 6.08 3.21 -19.12
CA VAL A 454 7.46 3.06 -19.60
C VAL A 454 8.33 2.32 -18.57
N ARG A 455 8.32 2.74 -17.29
CA ARG A 455 9.10 2.05 -16.24
C ARG A 455 8.70 0.60 -16.02
N GLN A 456 7.40 0.27 -16.11
CA GLN A 456 6.91 -1.10 -16.02
C GLN A 456 7.39 -1.96 -17.20
N LEU A 457 7.38 -1.43 -18.42
CA LEU A 457 7.92 -2.10 -19.60
C LEU A 457 9.45 -2.29 -19.52
N GLU A 458 10.20 -1.31 -19.03
CA GLU A 458 11.66 -1.41 -18.84
C GLU A 458 12.05 -2.40 -17.72
N LEU A 459 11.21 -2.55 -16.69
CA LEU A 459 11.38 -3.61 -15.69
C LEU A 459 11.04 -4.98 -16.29
N ALA A 460 9.95 -5.10 -17.04
CA ALA A 460 9.56 -6.33 -17.73
C ALA A 460 10.63 -6.80 -18.74
N LEU A 461 11.26 -5.89 -19.48
CA LEU A 461 12.34 -6.21 -20.43
C LEU A 461 13.60 -6.71 -19.72
N ARG A 462 13.98 -6.11 -18.58
CA ARG A 462 15.09 -6.62 -17.75
C ARG A 462 14.78 -7.99 -17.14
N THR A 463 13.54 -8.22 -16.72
CA THR A 463 13.09 -9.55 -16.26
C THR A 463 13.16 -10.57 -17.39
N ALA A 464 12.68 -10.23 -18.59
CA ALA A 464 12.69 -11.11 -19.76
C ALA A 464 14.12 -11.49 -20.21
N ARG A 465 15.05 -10.53 -20.25
CA ARG A 465 16.47 -10.80 -20.57
C ARG A 465 17.11 -11.76 -19.56
N ARG A 466 16.88 -11.53 -18.26
CA ARG A 466 17.41 -12.39 -17.18
C ARG A 466 16.87 -13.82 -17.26
N ASP A 467 15.58 -13.96 -17.54
CA ASP A 467 14.90 -15.26 -17.66
C ASP A 467 15.44 -16.06 -18.87
N LEU A 468 15.71 -15.39 -19.99
CA LEU A 468 16.32 -15.97 -21.20
C LEU A 468 17.86 -16.08 -21.15
N GLN A 469 18.51 -15.71 -20.04
CA GLN A 469 19.98 -15.63 -19.89
C GLN A 469 20.67 -14.77 -20.97
N LEU A 470 19.96 -13.79 -21.52
CA LEU A 470 20.53 -12.82 -22.46
C LEU A 470 21.35 -11.80 -21.66
N GLU A 471 22.67 -11.79 -21.85
CA GLU A 471 23.56 -10.82 -21.21
C GLU A 471 23.15 -9.38 -21.59
N ASP A 472 23.17 -8.47 -20.60
CA ASP A 472 22.95 -7.05 -20.86
C ASP A 472 24.21 -6.48 -21.57
N GLU A 473 24.20 -6.48 -22.91
CA GLU A 473 25.18 -5.70 -23.68
C GLU A 473 25.10 -4.23 -23.25
N ALA A 474 26.16 -3.78 -22.59
CA ALA A 474 26.23 -2.44 -22.03
C ALA A 474 26.21 -1.37 -23.13
N LEU A 475 25.31 -0.40 -23.00
CA LEU A 475 25.36 0.84 -23.76
C LEU A 475 26.77 1.47 -23.62
N PRO A 476 27.46 1.81 -24.72
CA PRO A 476 28.84 2.26 -24.65
C PRO A 476 28.95 3.58 -23.89
N SER A 477 29.76 3.56 -22.83
CA SER A 477 30.03 4.72 -21.98
C SER A 477 30.66 5.87 -22.79
N ILE A 478 29.92 6.97 -22.93
CA ILE A 478 30.44 8.22 -23.45
C ILE A 478 31.48 8.73 -22.44
N ARG A 479 32.76 8.68 -22.81
CA ARG A 479 33.83 9.27 -22.00
C ARG A 479 33.67 10.80 -21.96
N PRO A 480 33.82 11.45 -20.80
CA PRO A 480 34.01 12.89 -20.76
C PRO A 480 35.37 13.24 -21.38
N LEU A 481 35.38 14.23 -22.27
CA LEU A 481 36.60 14.94 -22.65
C LEU A 481 36.97 15.91 -21.53
N SER A 482 38.23 15.87 -21.12
CA SER A 482 38.87 16.86 -20.25
C SER A 482 40.34 17.02 -20.66
N PRO A 483 40.96 18.19 -20.45
CA PRO A 483 40.38 19.52 -20.26
C PRO A 483 40.31 20.34 -21.57
#